data_AF-A0A531LGN5-F1
#
_entry.id   AF-A0A531LGN5-F1
#
_cell.length_a   1.000
_cell.length_b   1.000
_cell.length_c   1.000
_cell.angle_alpha   90.00
_cell.angle_beta   90.00
_cell.angle_gamma   90.00
#
_symmetry.space_group_name_H-M   'P 1'
#
loop_
_entity.id
_entity.type
_entity.pdbx_description
1 polymer ?
#
loop_
_entity_poly.entity_id
_entity_poly.type
_entity_poly.pdbx_seq_one_letter_code
_entity_poly.pdbx_strand_id
1 'polypeptide(L)'
;MTKPIFVLNGPNLNRLGMREPEIYGRTTLAEIEVMCRDAAGDHPIRFHQSNIEGEIVNWVHEAIDDGAGILINPAGLSFISIPVLDALKMFAGPIV
;
A
#
# COMPACT_ATOMS: atom_id res chain seq x y z
N MET A 1 19.29 6.78 -9.97
CA MET A 1 18.03 7.46 -9.60
C MET A 1 17.57 6.92 -8.26
N THR A 2 16.90 7.73 -7.45
CA THR A 2 16.33 7.26 -6.17
C THR A 2 15.25 6.22 -6.46
N LYS A 3 15.39 5.01 -5.89
CA LYS A 3 14.37 3.95 -5.98
C LYS A 3 13.05 4.43 -5.36
N PRO A 4 11.86 3.99 -5.81
CA PRO A 4 10.58 4.39 -5.23
C PRO A 4 10.24 3.73 -3.89
N ILE A 5 9.38 4.37 -3.08
CA ILE A 5 8.63 3.70 -2.00
C ILE A 5 7.31 3.18 -2.57
N PHE A 6 6.99 1.92 -2.26
CA PHE A 6 5.73 1.29 -2.62
C PHE A 6 4.73 1.46 -1.47
N VAL A 7 3.61 2.15 -1.73
CA VAL A 7 2.51 2.32 -0.79
C VAL A 7 1.35 1.43 -1.26
N LEU A 8 1.15 0.31 -0.58
CA LEU A 8 0.25 -0.76 -1.00
C LEU A 8 -0.99 -0.82 -0.11
N ASN A 9 -2.17 -0.70 -0.72
CA ASN A 9 -3.44 -0.67 -0.02
C ASN A 9 -4.29 -1.89 -0.39
N GLY A 10 -4.67 -2.67 0.60
CA GLY A 10 -5.46 -3.88 0.44
C GLY A 10 -6.96 -3.63 0.18
N PRO A 11 -7.76 -4.71 0.30
CA PRO A 11 -9.16 -4.68 -0.07
C PRO A 11 -9.99 -3.67 0.72
N ASN A 12 -11.04 -3.15 0.06
CA ASN A 12 -12.01 -2.18 0.56
C ASN A 12 -11.48 -0.76 0.84
N LEU A 13 -10.16 -0.53 0.85
CA LEU A 13 -9.61 0.80 1.11
C LEU A 13 -9.96 1.82 0.02
N ASN A 14 -10.30 1.37 -1.20
CA ASN A 14 -10.90 2.24 -2.22
C ASN A 14 -12.29 2.80 -1.85
N ARG A 15 -12.89 2.34 -0.75
CA ARG A 15 -14.18 2.84 -0.24
C ARG A 15 -14.04 3.81 0.94
N LEU A 16 -12.82 4.18 1.34
CA LEU A 16 -12.60 5.20 2.36
C LEU A 16 -13.31 6.52 2.01
N GLY A 17 -13.87 7.17 3.04
CA GLY A 17 -14.62 8.43 2.91
C GLY A 17 -16.04 8.29 2.34
N MET A 18 -16.46 7.11 1.86
CA MET A 18 -17.79 6.92 1.25
C MET A 18 -18.85 6.30 2.16
N ARG A 19 -18.46 5.60 3.23
CA ARG A 19 -19.40 4.92 4.14
C ARG A 19 -19.53 5.70 5.45
N GLU A 20 -20.77 6.08 5.78
CA GLU A 20 -21.15 6.71 7.06
C GLU A 20 -20.08 7.74 7.54
N PRO A 21 -19.78 8.78 6.73
CA PRO A 21 -18.62 9.66 6.91
C PRO A 21 -18.63 10.44 8.23
N GLU A 22 -19.81 10.63 8.82
CA GLU A 22 -20.01 11.19 10.16
C GLU A 22 -19.49 10.27 11.28
N ILE A 23 -19.30 8.98 11.01
CA ILE A 23 -18.80 7.97 11.95
C ILE A 23 -17.34 7.62 11.64
N TYR A 24 -17.00 7.40 10.37
CA TYR A 24 -15.70 6.85 9.96
C TYR A 24 -14.71 7.87 9.40
N GLY A 25 -15.09 9.15 9.37
CA GLY A 25 -14.30 10.21 8.77
C GLY A 25 -14.53 10.32 7.26
N ARG A 26 -14.12 11.47 6.72
CA ARG A 26 -14.32 11.84 5.31
C ARG A 26 -13.10 11.59 4.44
N THR A 27 -11.95 11.29 5.05
CA THR A 27 -10.69 11.15 4.34
C THR A 27 -10.76 10.00 3.35
N THR A 28 -10.57 10.31 2.08
CA THR A 28 -10.56 9.38 0.96
C THR A 28 -9.17 8.81 0.74
N LEU A 29 -9.09 7.69 0.02
CA LEU A 29 -7.80 7.12 -0.37
C LEU A 29 -6.99 8.07 -1.28
N ALA A 30 -7.66 8.88 -2.10
CA ALA A 30 -7.02 9.87 -2.96
C ALA A 30 -6.36 11.00 -2.14
N GLU A 31 -7.02 11.46 -1.07
CA GLU A 31 -6.42 12.43 -0.15
C GLU A 31 -5.22 11.84 0.60
N ILE A 32 -5.31 10.57 1.01
CA ILE A 32 -4.17 9.85 1.61
C ILE A 32 -3.01 9.74 0.62
N GLU A 33 -3.27 9.46 -0.66
CA GLU A 33 -2.22 9.44 -1.68
C GLU A 33 -1.49 10.78 -1.79
N VAL A 34 -2.24 11.89 -1.79
CA VAL A 34 -1.65 13.24 -1.77
C VAL A 34 -0.78 13.44 -0.53
N MET A 35 -1.28 13.07 0.66
CA MET A 35 -0.51 13.17 1.91
C MET A 35 0.78 12.33 1.87
N CYS A 36 0.73 11.12 1.30
CA CYS A 36 1.92 10.27 1.13
C CYS A 36 2.93 10.91 0.18
N ARG A 37 2.47 11.49 -0.94
CA ARG A 37 3.34 12.17 -1.91
C ARG A 37 3.98 13.42 -1.31
N ASP A 38 3.23 14.20 -0.56
CA ASP A 38 3.74 15.40 0.13
C ASP A 38 4.79 15.03 1.19
N ALA A 39 4.52 13.98 1.98
CA ALA A 39 5.44 13.50 3.02
C ALA A 39 6.73 12.88 2.45
N ALA A 40 6.68 12.34 1.23
CA ALA A 40 7.81 11.69 0.58
C ALA A 40 8.85 12.67 0.00
N GLY A 41 8.50 13.95 -0.15
CA GLY A 41 9.34 14.95 -0.79
C GLY A 41 9.72 14.53 -2.21
N ASP A 42 11.02 14.53 -2.53
CA ASP A 42 11.53 14.16 -3.86
C ASP A 42 11.58 12.63 -4.11
N HIS A 43 11.20 11.82 -3.12
CA HIS A 43 11.24 10.37 -3.26
C HIS A 43 10.07 9.88 -4.13
N PRO A 44 10.32 9.10 -5.20
CA PRO A 44 9.24 8.59 -6.04
C PRO A 44 8.29 7.68 -5.24
N ILE A 45 6.98 7.84 -5.44
CA ILE A 45 5.96 6.98 -4.82
C ILE A 45 5.24 6.12 -5.86
N ARG A 46 5.18 4.82 -5.60
CA ARG A 46 4.31 3.84 -6.26
C ARG A 46 3.11 3.56 -5.36
N PHE A 47 2.02 4.29 -5.57
CA PHE A 47 0.80 4.17 -4.76
C PHE A 47 -0.20 3.27 -5.46
N HIS A 48 -0.57 2.16 -4.81
CA HIS A 48 -1.44 1.14 -5.39
C HIS A 48 -2.54 0.72 -4.41
N GLN A 49 -3.68 0.30 -4.97
CA GLN A 49 -4.77 -0.30 -4.21
C GLN A 49 -5.36 -1.46 -5.00
N SER A 50 -5.64 -2.58 -4.34
CA SER A 50 -6.40 -3.67 -4.95
C SER A 50 -7.30 -4.41 -3.96
N ASN A 51 -8.38 -4.97 -4.51
CA ASN A 51 -9.23 -5.96 -3.85
C ASN A 51 -8.78 -7.41 -4.15
N ILE A 52 -7.79 -7.60 -5.01
CA ILE A 52 -7.31 -8.89 -5.50
C ILE A 52 -5.96 -9.17 -4.84
N GLU A 53 -5.88 -10.26 -4.07
CA GLU A 53 -4.67 -10.66 -3.33
C GLU A 53 -3.43 -10.77 -4.24
N GLY A 54 -3.59 -11.40 -5.41
CA GLY A 54 -2.50 -11.59 -6.36
C GLY A 54 -1.90 -10.29 -6.91
N GLU A 55 -2.68 -9.21 -7.01
CA GLU A 55 -2.13 -7.90 -7.44
C GLU A 55 -1.22 -7.31 -6.36
N ILE A 56 -1.59 -7.45 -5.08
CA ILE A 56 -0.75 -7.04 -3.97
C ILE A 56 0.56 -7.82 -3.97
N VAL A 57 0.51 -9.15 -4.18
CA VAL A 57 1.70 -10.00 -4.30
C VAL A 57 2.60 -9.54 -5.46
N ASN A 58 2.02 -9.25 -6.63
CA ASN A 58 2.78 -8.79 -7.78
C ASN A 58 3.49 -7.45 -7.49
N TRP A 59 2.83 -6.50 -6.83
CA TRP A 59 3.48 -5.24 -6.45
C TRP A 59 4.56 -5.41 -5.39
N VAL A 60 4.43 -6.39 -4.50
CA VAL A 60 5.53 -6.76 -3.60
C VAL A 60 6.71 -7.32 -4.39
N HIS A 61 6.48 -8.14 -5.42
CA HIS A 61 7.55 -8.59 -6.31
C HIS A 61 8.22 -7.42 -7.06
N GLU A 62 7.45 -6.47 -7.59
CA GLU A 62 8.01 -5.26 -8.19
C GLU A 62 8.85 -4.45 -7.19
N ALA A 63 8.41 -4.37 -5.93
CA ALA A 63 9.18 -3.72 -4.87
C ALA A 63 10.48 -4.48 -4.53
N ILE A 64 10.51 -5.81 -4.63
CA ILE A 64 11.73 -6.60 -4.44
C ILE A 64 12.81 -6.21 -5.44
N ASP A 65 12.44 -6.01 -6.69
CA ASP A 65 13.39 -5.65 -7.74
C ASP A 65 13.80 -4.16 -7.63
N ASP A 66 12.83 -3.27 -7.47
CA ASP A 66 13.01 -1.83 -7.71
C ASP A 66 12.76 -0.92 -6.50
N GLY A 67 12.23 -1.43 -5.39
CA GLY A 67 11.79 -0.62 -4.25
C GLY A 67 12.90 -0.18 -3.29
N ALA A 68 12.72 1.00 -2.70
CA ALA A 68 13.48 1.49 -1.55
C ALA A 68 12.85 1.06 -0.21
N GLY A 69 11.54 0.81 -0.20
CA GLY A 69 10.76 0.43 0.98
C GLY A 69 9.31 0.12 0.62
N ILE A 70 8.62 -0.59 1.51
CA ILE A 70 7.20 -0.91 1.39
C ILE A 70 6.47 -0.33 2.61
N LEU A 71 5.42 0.45 2.35
CA LEU A 71 4.41 0.84 3.32
C LEU A 71 3.12 0.13 2.93
N ILE A 72 2.60 -0.76 3.77
CA ILE A 72 1.45 -1.59 3.42
C ILE A 72 0.34 -1.53 4.47
N ASN A 73 -0.89 -1.31 4.00
CA ASN A 73 -2.10 -1.61 4.76
C ASN A 73 -2.84 -2.76 4.07
N PRO A 74 -2.65 -4.03 4.46
CA PRO A 74 -3.30 -5.16 3.81
C PRO A 74 -4.82 -5.26 4.08
N ALA A 75 -5.36 -4.39 4.96
CA ALA A 75 -6.75 -4.43 5.40
C ALA A 75 -7.17 -5.83 5.89
N GLY A 76 -8.20 -6.43 5.28
CA GLY A 76 -8.66 -7.77 5.64
C GLY A 76 -7.62 -8.87 5.38
N LEU A 77 -6.69 -8.67 4.44
CA LEU A 77 -5.65 -9.66 4.12
C LEU A 77 -4.66 -9.84 5.27
N SER A 78 -4.55 -8.86 6.18
CA SER A 78 -3.67 -8.94 7.36
C SER A 78 -3.95 -10.16 8.24
N PHE A 79 -5.18 -10.68 8.22
CA PHE A 79 -5.60 -11.76 9.11
C PHE A 79 -5.52 -13.15 8.47
N ILE A 80 -5.49 -13.24 7.14
CA ILE A 80 -5.70 -14.51 6.42
C ILE A 80 -4.71 -14.79 5.30
N SER A 81 -4.04 -13.76 4.76
CA SER A 81 -3.24 -13.91 3.55
C SER A 81 -1.82 -14.36 3.86
N ILE A 82 -1.62 -15.69 3.84
CA ILE A 82 -0.28 -16.27 3.81
C ILE A 82 0.49 -15.88 2.53
N PRO A 83 -0.11 -15.82 1.33
CA PRO A 83 0.61 -15.40 0.12
C PRO A 83 1.22 -14.00 0.21
N VAL A 84 0.47 -13.01 0.72
CA VAL A 84 1.01 -11.64 0.89
C VAL A 84 2.11 -11.62 1.96
N LEU A 85 1.92 -12.34 3.07
CA LEU A 85 2.93 -12.43 4.12
C LEU A 85 4.23 -13.04 3.61
N ASP A 86 4.16 -14.14 2.85
CA ASP A 86 5.35 -14.81 2.32
C ASP A 86 6.03 -13.98 1.22
N ALA A 87 5.26 -13.24 0.40
CA ALA A 87 5.83 -12.27 -0.52
C ALA A 87 6.62 -11.18 0.21
N LEU A 88 6.05 -10.60 1.28
CA LEU A 88 6.70 -9.56 2.07
C LEU A 88 8.01 -10.05 2.71
N LYS A 89 8.08 -11.30 3.17
CA LYS A 89 9.32 -11.88 3.74
C LYS A 89 10.48 -11.95 2.75
N MET A 90 10.22 -11.90 1.45
CA MET A 90 11.27 -11.89 0.42
C MET A 90 11.88 -10.50 0.22
N PHE A 91 11.23 -9.43 0.68
CA PHE A 91 11.76 -8.07 0.58
C PHE A 91 12.80 -7.81 1.67
N ALA A 92 14.02 -7.46 1.25
CA ALA A 92 15.14 -7.22 2.17
C ALA A 92 15.16 -5.80 2.79
N GLY A 93 14.35 -4.89 2.25
CA GLY A 93 14.25 -3.51 2.72
C GLY A 93 13.26 -3.30 3.86
N PRO A 94 13.05 -2.05 4.29
CA PRO A 94 12.09 -1.73 5.33
C PRO A 94 10.65 -1.98 4.87
N ILE A 95 9.88 -2.67 5.73
CA ILE A 95 8.45 -2.89 5.58
C ILE A 95 7.76 -2.27 6.79
N VAL A 96 6.78 -1.42 6.54
CA VAL A 96 5.96 -0.73 7.56
C VAL A 96 4.49 -1.05 7.33
#